data_AF-U4KRQ4-F1
#
_entry.id   AF-U4KRQ4-F1
#
_cell.length_a   1.000
_cell.length_b   1.000
_cell.length_c   1.000
_cell.angle_alpha   90.00
_cell.angle_beta   90.00
_cell.angle_gamma   90.00
#
_symmetry.space_group_name_H-M   'P 1'
#
loop_
_entity.id
_entity.type
_entity.pdbx_description
1 polymer ?
#
loop_
_entity_poly.entity_id
_entity_poly.type
_entity_poly.pdbx_seq_one_letter_code
_entity_poly.pdbx_strand_id
1 'polypeptide(L)'
;MKNEFSCGSVVYKLENGIYKFLLIKHKNGGHISFPKGHMENDETEIVTVKREVYEETGILIKIDETKYKDISYSPKEGIMKKVTFFLSEAVTSDSKNQEEEVSEIYWEKSDKVLDMLTYETDSEIFLELTKDLKKSKTKSILELIGIMLFTIILVGLTDFLNWCYWYKAAFKLIMFLGIPYAYLKVRVLDIKKIFRLDKKNTYISIVLGIVVYGFVLGGYFVIRNWMDFSTIPEALEKNLGITESNFMTVFFYIPIVNALLEELFFRGFLQEGFKKFFKTKYAIIISAFIFSIYHLAIIGTWVSVWPILAALASLMIVGMVFGYITEKTKSILPTYMIHLFANLAINTAALFILHII
;
A
#
# COMPACT_ATOMS: atom_id res chain seq x y z
N MET A 1 26.33 -41.14 -25.83
CA MET A 1 25.43 -40.34 -24.98
C MET A 1 24.65 -39.40 -25.89
N LYS A 2 23.32 -39.38 -25.77
CA LYS A 2 22.47 -38.45 -26.52
C LYS A 2 22.24 -37.22 -25.64
N ASN A 3 22.49 -36.03 -26.16
CA ASN A 3 22.23 -34.78 -25.45
C ASN A 3 20.84 -34.25 -25.85
N GLU A 4 20.01 -33.95 -24.86
CA GLU A 4 18.71 -33.32 -25.06
C GLU A 4 18.75 -31.92 -24.45
N PHE A 5 18.28 -30.93 -25.23
CA PHE A 5 18.20 -29.54 -24.80
C PHE A 5 16.74 -29.15 -24.64
N SER A 6 16.43 -28.55 -23.51
CA SER A 6 15.11 -28.00 -23.20
C SER A 6 15.26 -26.59 -22.69
N CYS A 7 14.25 -25.76 -22.93
CA CYS A 7 14.19 -24.43 -22.36
C CYS A 7 12.85 -24.23 -21.64
N GLY A 8 12.88 -23.48 -20.55
CA GLY A 8 11.69 -23.18 -19.76
C GLY A 8 11.76 -21.80 -19.12
N SER A 9 10.72 -21.43 -18.38
CA SER A 9 10.68 -20.12 -17.73
C SER A 9 9.98 -20.12 -16.38
N VAL A 10 10.61 -19.43 -15.42
CA VAL A 10 9.94 -18.95 -14.22
C VAL A 10 9.19 -17.67 -14.60
N VAL A 11 7.91 -17.84 -14.94
CA VAL A 11 7.05 -16.73 -15.34
C VAL A 11 6.41 -16.09 -14.12
N TYR A 12 6.50 -14.77 -13.99
CA TYR A 12 5.86 -14.01 -12.93
C TYR A 12 4.90 -12.96 -13.47
N LYS A 13 3.93 -12.57 -12.65
CA LYS A 13 3.11 -11.36 -12.85
C LYS A 13 2.98 -10.59 -11.55
N LEU A 14 2.86 -9.27 -11.65
CA LEU A 14 2.60 -8.41 -10.49
C LEU A 14 1.09 -8.15 -10.37
N GLU A 15 0.45 -8.78 -9.39
CA GLU A 15 -0.99 -8.58 -9.13
C GLU A 15 -1.18 -7.97 -7.74
N ASN A 16 -1.78 -6.78 -7.67
CA ASN A 16 -1.98 -6.03 -6.41
C ASN A 16 -0.69 -5.84 -5.59
N GLY A 17 0.46 -5.68 -6.27
CA GLY A 17 1.77 -5.53 -5.63
C GLY A 17 2.40 -6.84 -5.13
N ILE A 18 1.79 -7.99 -5.40
CA ILE A 18 2.29 -9.31 -5.04
C ILE A 18 2.72 -10.04 -6.31
N TYR A 19 3.96 -10.54 -6.32
CA TYR A 19 4.42 -11.44 -7.37
C TYR A 19 3.69 -12.77 -7.25
N LYS A 20 3.02 -13.16 -8.33
CA LYS A 20 2.51 -14.51 -8.55
C LYS A 20 3.32 -15.18 -9.64
N PHE A 21 3.54 -16.47 -9.50
CA PHE A 21 4.34 -17.28 -10.40
C PHE A 21 3.48 -18.36 -11.03
N LEU A 22 3.75 -18.61 -12.30
CA LEU A 22 3.07 -19.62 -13.10
C LEU A 22 3.64 -21.00 -12.79
N LEU A 23 2.78 -21.92 -12.41
CA LEU A 23 3.11 -23.34 -12.27
C LEU A 23 2.17 -24.16 -13.13
N ILE A 24 2.68 -25.27 -13.65
CA ILE A 24 1.89 -26.25 -14.38
C ILE A 24 2.00 -27.60 -13.70
N LYS A 25 0.90 -28.37 -13.75
CA LYS A 25 0.88 -29.77 -13.34
C LYS A 25 0.84 -30.64 -14.58
N HIS A 26 1.93 -31.35 -14.81
CA HIS A 26 2.05 -32.25 -15.95
C HIS A 26 1.09 -33.43 -15.79
N LYS A 27 0.33 -33.71 -16.85
CA LYS A 27 -0.61 -34.83 -16.92
C LYS A 27 0.11 -36.16 -16.81
N ASN A 28 1.28 -36.25 -17.45
CA ASN A 28 2.16 -37.42 -17.38
C ASN A 28 3.04 -37.34 -16.12
N GLY A 29 2.64 -38.07 -15.09
CA GLY A 29 3.39 -38.21 -13.82
C GLY A 29 2.94 -37.26 -12.70
N GLY A 30 2.01 -36.34 -12.94
CA GLY A 30 1.34 -35.54 -11.90
C GLY A 30 2.23 -34.53 -11.17
N HIS A 31 3.47 -34.34 -11.61
CA HIS A 31 4.43 -33.45 -10.98
C HIS A 31 4.14 -32.00 -11.35
N ILE A 32 4.45 -31.10 -10.41
CA ILE A 32 4.29 -29.66 -10.55
C ILE A 32 5.66 -29.03 -10.79
N SER A 33 5.78 -28.30 -11.90
CA SER A 33 7.02 -27.66 -12.35
C SER A 33 6.70 -26.35 -13.08
N PHE A 34 7.73 -25.67 -13.55
CA PHE A 34 7.61 -24.50 -14.43
C PHE A 34 7.43 -24.94 -15.89
N PRO A 35 6.74 -24.13 -16.72
CA PRO A 35 6.60 -24.41 -18.15
C PRO A 35 7.95 -24.62 -18.84
N LYS A 36 8.08 -25.70 -19.60
CA LYS A 36 9.32 -26.10 -20.27
C LYS A 36 9.07 -27.16 -21.33
N GLY A 37 9.83 -27.09 -22.41
CA GLY A 37 9.82 -28.16 -23.40
C GLY A 37 11.11 -28.24 -24.21
N HIS A 38 11.06 -29.03 -25.28
CA HIS A 38 12.24 -29.38 -26.05
C HIS A 38 12.54 -28.30 -27.10
N MET A 39 13.83 -28.07 -27.34
CA MET A 39 14.23 -27.23 -28.46
C MET A 39 13.98 -27.99 -29.76
N GLU A 40 13.22 -27.41 -30.66
CA GLU A 40 12.87 -28.01 -31.95
C GLU A 40 13.66 -27.39 -33.08
N ASN A 41 14.04 -28.20 -34.07
CA ASN A 41 14.74 -27.75 -35.28
C ASN A 41 15.99 -26.89 -34.94
N ASP A 42 16.07 -25.70 -35.54
CA ASP A 42 17.13 -24.71 -35.34
C ASP A 42 16.67 -23.50 -34.49
N GLU A 43 15.70 -23.69 -33.58
CA GLU A 43 15.23 -22.63 -32.69
C GLU A 43 16.32 -22.11 -31.75
N THR A 44 16.27 -20.82 -31.40
CA THR A 44 17.07 -20.28 -30.29
C THR A 44 16.38 -20.56 -28.95
N GLU A 45 17.13 -20.52 -27.85
CA GLU A 45 16.59 -20.70 -26.50
C GLU A 45 15.42 -19.73 -26.24
N ILE A 46 15.54 -18.47 -26.64
CA ILE A 46 14.51 -17.43 -26.47
C ILE A 46 13.25 -17.73 -27.28
N VAL A 47 13.39 -18.24 -28.51
CA VAL A 47 12.25 -18.65 -29.34
C VAL A 47 11.55 -19.85 -28.72
N THR A 48 12.33 -20.85 -28.31
CA THR A 48 11.83 -22.06 -27.64
C THR A 48 11.02 -21.71 -26.40
N VAL A 49 11.56 -20.89 -25.49
CA VAL A 49 10.87 -20.50 -24.25
C VAL A 49 9.54 -19.79 -24.53
N LYS A 50 9.51 -18.88 -25.52
CA LYS A 50 8.27 -18.18 -25.87
C LYS A 50 7.21 -19.12 -26.44
N ARG A 51 7.61 -20.06 -27.29
CA ARG A 51 6.72 -21.06 -27.89
C ARG A 51 6.16 -21.98 -26.80
N GLU A 52 7.04 -22.62 -26.04
CA GLU A 52 6.67 -23.61 -25.01
C GLU A 52 5.73 -23.02 -23.96
N VAL A 53 6.06 -21.84 -23.42
CA VAL A 53 5.20 -21.19 -22.42
C VAL A 53 3.83 -20.86 -23.02
N TYR A 54 3.77 -20.42 -24.27
CA TYR A 54 2.50 -20.10 -24.92
C TYR A 54 1.69 -21.35 -25.27
N GLU A 55 2.33 -22.43 -25.71
CA GLU A 55 1.67 -23.71 -26.01
C GLU A 55 1.08 -24.32 -24.76
N GLU A 56 1.88 -24.46 -23.69
CA GLU A 56 1.44 -25.12 -22.44
C GLU A 56 0.39 -24.29 -21.67
N THR A 57 0.43 -22.95 -21.78
CA THR A 57 -0.32 -22.07 -20.87
C THR A 57 -1.12 -20.94 -21.51
N GLY A 58 -0.94 -20.66 -22.80
CA GLY A 58 -1.54 -19.52 -23.50
C GLY A 58 -0.99 -18.16 -23.10
N ILE A 59 0.03 -18.11 -22.24
CA ILE A 59 0.58 -16.86 -21.71
C ILE A 59 1.69 -16.32 -22.62
N LEU A 60 1.53 -15.07 -23.05
CA LEU A 60 2.60 -14.32 -23.70
C LEU A 60 3.55 -13.76 -22.65
N ILE A 61 4.85 -13.84 -22.90
CA ILE A 61 5.88 -13.45 -21.93
C ILE A 61 6.92 -12.49 -22.52
N LYS A 62 7.48 -11.67 -21.63
CA LYS A 62 8.67 -10.86 -21.86
C LYS A 62 9.83 -11.44 -21.05
N ILE A 63 10.83 -11.97 -21.74
CA ILE A 63 11.97 -12.65 -21.14
C ILE A 63 13.02 -11.61 -20.70
N ASP A 64 13.59 -11.81 -19.50
CA ASP A 64 14.83 -11.13 -19.08
C ASP A 64 16.02 -12.01 -19.50
N GLU A 65 16.60 -11.73 -20.66
CA GLU A 65 17.69 -12.51 -21.25
C GLU A 65 18.97 -12.52 -20.39
N THR A 66 19.08 -11.60 -19.42
CA THR A 66 20.22 -11.54 -18.49
C THR A 66 20.07 -12.48 -17.28
N LYS A 67 18.88 -13.07 -17.09
CA LYS A 67 18.56 -13.90 -15.94
C LYS A 67 18.13 -15.29 -16.37
N TYR A 68 19.10 -16.18 -16.40
CA TYR A 68 18.89 -17.59 -16.69
C TYR A 68 19.72 -18.50 -15.79
N LYS A 69 19.32 -19.77 -15.72
CA LYS A 69 20.01 -20.82 -14.99
C LYS A 69 19.94 -22.13 -15.75
N ASP A 70 21.09 -22.79 -15.88
CA ASP A 70 21.20 -24.11 -16.49
C ASP A 70 21.15 -25.19 -15.43
N ILE A 71 20.39 -26.26 -15.71
CA ILE A 71 20.46 -27.53 -14.97
C ILE A 71 20.79 -28.67 -15.92
N SER A 72 21.55 -29.64 -15.43
CA SER A 72 21.88 -30.85 -16.17
C SER A 72 21.57 -32.08 -15.33
N TYR A 73 20.80 -33.01 -15.85
CA TYR A 73 20.50 -34.29 -15.21
C TYR A 73 20.36 -35.41 -16.25
N SER A 74 20.44 -36.66 -15.80
CA SER A 74 20.30 -37.83 -16.66
C SER A 74 18.95 -38.51 -16.39
N PRO A 75 17.91 -38.25 -17.21
CA PRO A 75 16.58 -38.84 -16.98
C PRO A 75 16.54 -40.35 -17.28
N LYS A 76 17.45 -40.84 -18.13
CA LYS A 76 17.57 -42.24 -18.54
C LYS A 76 19.04 -42.55 -18.81
N GLU A 77 19.42 -43.81 -18.62
CA GLU A 77 20.79 -44.28 -18.87
C GLU A 77 21.21 -43.98 -20.32
N GLY A 78 22.32 -43.24 -20.48
CA GLY A 78 22.85 -42.81 -21.77
C GLY A 78 22.29 -41.50 -22.34
N ILE A 79 21.35 -40.83 -21.66
CA ILE A 79 20.80 -39.51 -22.03
C ILE A 79 21.25 -38.45 -21.01
N MET A 80 21.84 -37.36 -21.50
CA MET A 80 22.12 -36.16 -20.70
C MET A 80 21.16 -35.05 -21.13
N LYS A 81 20.30 -34.61 -20.22
CA LYS A 81 19.34 -33.53 -20.47
C LYS A 81 19.84 -32.26 -19.83
N LYS A 82 20.01 -31.21 -20.64
CA LYS A 82 20.28 -29.84 -20.20
C LYS A 82 19.00 -29.02 -20.33
N VAL A 83 18.61 -28.33 -19.26
CA VAL A 83 17.46 -27.43 -19.25
C VAL A 83 17.91 -26.02 -18.88
N THR A 84 17.63 -25.05 -19.73
CA THR A 84 17.88 -23.62 -19.46
C THR A 84 16.58 -22.96 -19.01
N PHE A 85 16.53 -22.42 -17.79
CA PHE A 85 15.39 -21.65 -17.29
C PHE A 85 15.68 -20.16 -17.31
N PHE A 86 14.75 -19.37 -17.85
CA PHE A 86 14.80 -17.91 -17.80
C PHE A 86 13.83 -17.34 -16.77
N LEU A 87 14.06 -16.10 -16.33
CA LEU A 87 13.04 -15.32 -15.65
C LEU A 87 12.22 -14.53 -16.69
N SER A 88 10.89 -14.53 -16.57
CA SER A 88 10.03 -13.80 -17.52
C SER A 88 8.83 -13.14 -16.86
N GLU A 89 8.42 -11.98 -17.38
CA GLU A 89 7.21 -11.28 -16.97
C GLU A 89 6.05 -11.65 -17.91
N ALA A 90 4.89 -12.00 -17.36
CA ALA A 90 3.69 -12.27 -18.15
C ALA A 90 3.10 -10.97 -18.71
N VAL A 91 2.81 -10.99 -20.01
CA VAL A 91 2.17 -9.90 -20.76
C VAL A 91 0.65 -10.07 -20.75
N THR A 92 0.16 -11.31 -20.80
CA THR A 92 -1.26 -11.67 -20.72
C THR A 92 -1.59 -12.40 -19.43
N SER A 93 -2.85 -12.37 -19.03
CA SER A 93 -3.35 -13.02 -17.81
C SER A 93 -4.33 -14.16 -18.04
N ASP A 94 -4.90 -14.24 -19.25
CA ASP A 94 -5.86 -15.27 -19.62
C ASP A 94 -5.07 -16.54 -19.98
N SER A 95 -5.05 -17.50 -19.06
CA SER A 95 -4.37 -18.77 -19.26
C SER A 95 -5.30 -19.79 -19.90
N LYS A 96 -4.78 -20.55 -20.86
CA LYS A 96 -5.44 -21.72 -21.45
C LYS A 96 -4.44 -22.87 -21.45
N ASN A 97 -4.79 -23.97 -20.79
CA ASN A 97 -3.91 -25.13 -20.74
C ASN A 97 -3.96 -25.92 -22.06
N GLN A 98 -2.83 -26.52 -22.40
CA GLN A 98 -2.75 -27.60 -23.38
C GLN A 98 -3.25 -28.89 -22.76
N GLU A 99 -4.42 -29.39 -23.19
CA GLU A 99 -5.06 -30.54 -22.56
C GLU A 99 -4.28 -31.86 -22.71
N GLU A 100 -3.39 -31.92 -23.71
CA GLU A 100 -2.50 -33.06 -23.97
C GLU A 100 -1.46 -33.24 -22.86
N GLU A 101 -0.87 -32.15 -22.37
CA GLU A 101 0.31 -32.20 -21.48
C GLU A 101 0.06 -31.59 -20.08
N VAL A 102 -0.83 -30.61 -19.98
CA VAL A 102 -1.06 -29.83 -18.75
C VAL A 102 -2.46 -30.09 -18.20
N SER A 103 -2.49 -30.69 -17.01
CA SER A 103 -3.74 -30.97 -16.31
C SER A 103 -4.30 -29.75 -15.57
N GLU A 104 -3.43 -28.93 -14.98
CA GLU A 104 -3.81 -27.77 -14.18
C GLU A 104 -2.76 -26.65 -14.28
N ILE A 105 -3.21 -25.40 -14.22
CA ILE A 105 -2.38 -24.19 -14.19
C ILE A 105 -2.63 -23.45 -12.87
N TYR A 106 -1.55 -23.02 -12.23
CA TYR A 106 -1.62 -22.24 -10.98
C TYR A 106 -0.88 -20.91 -11.10
N TRP A 107 -1.43 -19.91 -10.43
CA TRP A 107 -0.80 -18.61 -10.21
C TRP A 107 -0.62 -18.38 -8.72
N GLU A 108 0.58 -18.68 -8.20
CA GLU A 108 0.81 -18.77 -6.76
C GLU A 108 1.91 -17.84 -6.26
N LYS A 109 1.85 -17.53 -4.97
CA LYS A 109 2.84 -16.66 -4.32
C LYS A 109 4.14 -17.42 -4.05
N SER A 110 5.23 -16.69 -3.88
CA SER A 110 6.57 -17.29 -3.72
C SER A 110 6.71 -18.29 -2.58
N ASP A 111 5.97 -18.10 -1.48
CA ASP A 111 5.93 -19.03 -0.35
C ASP A 111 5.28 -20.36 -0.77
N LYS A 112 4.09 -20.29 -1.36
CA LYS A 112 3.35 -21.48 -1.79
C LYS A 112 3.99 -22.20 -2.99
N VAL A 113 4.74 -21.49 -3.84
CA VAL A 113 5.49 -22.10 -4.96
C VAL A 113 6.45 -23.16 -4.46
N LEU A 114 7.24 -22.84 -3.42
CA LEU A 114 8.21 -23.78 -2.86
C LEU A 114 7.56 -25.01 -2.22
N ASP A 115 6.35 -24.85 -1.67
CA ASP A 115 5.58 -25.96 -1.11
C ASP A 115 4.96 -26.87 -2.20
N MET A 116 4.78 -26.35 -3.41
CA MET A 116 4.10 -27.04 -4.52
C MET A 116 5.05 -27.74 -5.49
N LEU A 117 6.25 -27.20 -5.70
CA LEU A 117 7.22 -27.75 -6.65
C LEU A 117 7.61 -29.19 -6.24
N THR A 118 7.55 -30.11 -7.20
CA THR A 118 7.83 -31.53 -6.93
C THR A 118 9.32 -31.82 -6.81
N TYR A 119 10.17 -31.07 -7.51
CA TYR A 119 11.61 -31.30 -7.55
C TYR A 119 12.38 -30.20 -6.81
N GLU A 120 13.38 -30.60 -6.02
CA GLU A 120 14.25 -29.68 -5.28
C GLU A 120 15.05 -28.77 -6.23
N THR A 121 15.48 -29.29 -7.38
CA THR A 121 16.19 -28.52 -8.41
C THR A 121 15.37 -27.34 -8.93
N ASP A 122 14.06 -27.53 -9.11
CA ASP A 122 13.16 -26.45 -9.56
C ASP A 122 13.04 -25.38 -8.46
N SER A 123 13.06 -25.79 -7.19
CA SER A 123 13.04 -24.87 -6.04
C SER A 123 14.32 -24.03 -5.95
N GLU A 124 15.49 -24.63 -6.20
CA GLU A 124 16.77 -23.92 -6.27
C GLU A 124 16.78 -22.88 -7.39
N ILE A 125 16.37 -23.27 -8.61
CA ILE A 125 16.23 -22.37 -9.77
C ILE A 125 15.31 -21.21 -9.41
N PHE A 126 14.16 -21.51 -8.83
CA PHE A 126 13.19 -20.50 -8.41
C PHE A 126 13.80 -19.48 -7.46
N LEU A 127 14.49 -19.95 -6.41
CA LEU A 127 15.13 -19.08 -5.43
C LEU A 127 16.22 -18.20 -6.07
N GLU A 128 17.02 -18.75 -6.96
CA GLU A 128 18.11 -18.04 -7.61
C GLU A 128 17.61 -16.99 -8.61
N LEU A 129 16.69 -17.35 -9.49
CA LEU A 129 16.13 -16.42 -10.50
C LEU A 129 15.28 -15.33 -9.86
N THR A 130 14.61 -15.61 -8.74
CA THR A 130 13.73 -14.62 -8.07
C THR A 130 14.40 -13.82 -6.96
N LYS A 131 15.68 -14.05 -6.65
CA LYS A 131 16.41 -13.36 -5.57
C LYS A 131 16.35 -11.83 -5.68
N ASP A 132 16.44 -11.30 -6.88
CA ASP A 132 16.44 -9.85 -7.12
C ASP A 132 15.03 -9.26 -7.06
N LEU A 133 13.99 -10.06 -7.33
CA LEU A 133 12.60 -9.66 -7.11
C LEU A 133 12.33 -9.44 -5.62
N LYS A 134 12.89 -10.31 -4.75
CA LYS A 134 12.83 -10.14 -3.28
C LYS A 134 13.61 -8.90 -2.82
N LYS A 135 14.83 -8.67 -3.32
CA LYS A 135 15.61 -7.46 -3.02
C LYS A 135 14.88 -6.17 -3.44
N SER A 136 14.25 -6.19 -4.60
CA SER A 136 13.42 -5.08 -5.09
C SER A 136 12.25 -4.78 -4.15
N LYS A 137 11.60 -5.82 -3.60
CA LYS A 137 10.54 -5.66 -2.58
C LYS A 137 11.06 -5.00 -1.30
N THR A 138 12.19 -5.46 -0.74
CA THR A 138 12.78 -4.88 0.47
C THR A 138 13.22 -3.43 0.26
N LYS A 139 13.85 -3.13 -0.88
CA LYS A 139 14.21 -1.76 -1.23
C LYS A 139 12.96 -0.87 -1.33
N SER A 140 11.89 -1.37 -1.95
CA SER A 140 10.65 -0.62 -2.13
C SER A 140 9.90 -0.30 -0.83
N ILE A 141 9.94 -1.18 0.19
CA ILE A 141 9.35 -0.87 1.49
C ILE A 141 10.21 0.13 2.28
N LEU A 142 11.54 0.02 2.20
CA LEU A 142 12.44 1.00 2.82
C LEU A 142 12.28 2.39 2.19
N GLU A 143 12.09 2.47 0.87
CA GLU A 143 11.75 3.72 0.17
C GLU A 143 10.44 4.32 0.70
N LEU A 144 9.39 3.51 0.87
CA LEU A 144 8.10 3.97 1.40
C LEU A 144 8.24 4.50 2.83
N ILE A 145 8.93 3.75 3.70
CA ILE A 145 9.18 4.15 5.09
C ILE A 145 10.05 5.42 5.13
N GLY A 146 11.09 5.50 4.29
CA GLY A 146 11.96 6.66 4.20
C GLY A 146 11.20 7.92 3.78
N ILE A 147 10.36 7.84 2.74
CA ILE A 147 9.48 8.93 2.30
C ILE A 147 8.53 9.35 3.42
N MET A 148 7.91 8.38 4.08
CA MET A 148 6.98 8.64 5.18
C MET A 148 7.66 9.38 6.34
N LEU A 149 8.80 8.86 6.82
CA LEU A 149 9.55 9.49 7.92
C LEU A 149 10.04 10.88 7.52
N PHE A 150 10.59 11.03 6.32
CA PHE A 150 11.02 12.33 5.78
C PHE A 150 9.85 13.32 5.76
N THR A 151 8.67 12.90 5.29
CA THR A 151 7.48 13.74 5.23
C THR A 151 7.01 14.18 6.61
N ILE A 152 6.87 13.23 7.54
CA ILE A 152 6.38 13.51 8.91
C ILE A 152 7.37 14.39 9.67
N ILE A 153 8.67 14.10 9.58
CA ILE A 153 9.72 14.88 10.26
C ILE A 153 9.75 16.30 9.72
N LEU A 154 9.75 16.50 8.41
CA LEU A 154 9.80 17.84 7.83
C LEU A 154 8.55 18.66 8.16
N VAL A 155 7.36 18.04 8.17
CA VAL A 155 6.14 18.73 8.60
C VAL A 155 6.22 19.09 10.09
N GLY A 156 6.65 18.17 10.96
CA GLY A 156 6.83 18.46 12.38
C GLY A 156 7.91 19.51 12.67
N LEU A 157 8.94 19.63 11.83
CA LEU A 157 9.93 20.71 11.93
C LEU A 157 9.31 22.09 11.72
N THR A 158 8.24 22.21 10.93
CA THR A 158 7.54 23.49 10.77
C THR A 158 6.88 23.95 12.08
N ASP A 159 6.43 23.00 12.90
CA ASP A 159 5.92 23.29 14.25
C ASP A 159 7.04 23.66 15.20
N PHE A 160 8.16 22.92 15.20
CA PHE A 160 9.33 23.24 16.02
C PHE A 160 9.92 24.63 15.71
N LEU A 161 9.92 25.03 14.45
CA LEU A 161 10.41 26.35 14.00
C LEU A 161 9.37 27.47 14.14
N ASN A 162 8.20 27.20 14.71
CA ASN A 162 7.10 28.16 14.90
C ASN A 162 6.74 28.95 13.63
N TRP A 163 6.68 28.26 12.48
CA TRP A 163 6.25 28.90 11.24
C TRP A 163 4.82 29.43 11.39
N CYS A 164 4.49 30.54 10.72
CA CYS A 164 3.10 30.98 10.69
C CYS A 164 2.24 29.93 9.98
N TYR A 165 0.95 29.88 10.34
CA TYR A 165 0.05 28.81 9.91
C TYR A 165 0.02 28.61 8.39
N TRP A 166 0.06 29.69 7.60
CA TRP A 166 -0.01 29.60 6.14
C TRP A 166 1.22 28.95 5.51
N TYR A 167 2.42 29.22 6.03
CA TYR A 167 3.63 28.54 5.56
C TYR A 167 3.60 27.06 5.93
N LYS A 168 3.10 26.73 7.14
CA LYS A 168 2.87 25.33 7.55
C LYS A 168 1.89 24.62 6.62
N ALA A 169 0.74 25.24 6.36
CA ALA A 169 -0.31 24.72 5.48
C ALA A 169 0.19 24.49 4.04
N ALA A 170 0.88 25.47 3.46
CA ALA A 170 1.44 25.37 2.11
C ALA A 170 2.52 24.28 2.04
N PHE A 171 3.41 24.22 3.02
CA PHE A 171 4.45 23.20 3.10
C PHE A 171 3.85 21.79 3.26
N LYS A 172 2.87 21.62 4.16
CA LYS A 172 2.14 20.37 4.32
C LYS A 172 1.45 19.94 3.03
N LEU A 173 0.83 20.86 2.30
CA LEU A 173 0.21 20.56 1.01
C LEU A 173 1.23 19.99 0.01
N ILE A 174 2.42 20.59 -0.09
CA ILE A 174 3.51 20.08 -0.94
C ILE A 174 3.95 18.69 -0.49
N MET A 175 4.16 18.50 0.81
CA MET A 175 4.66 17.25 1.37
C MET A 175 3.64 16.11 1.27
N PHE A 176 2.35 16.38 1.55
CA PHE A 176 1.28 15.37 1.59
C PHE A 176 0.61 15.13 0.24
N LEU A 177 0.78 16.01 -0.76
CA LEU A 177 0.36 15.75 -2.14
C LEU A 177 1.51 15.46 -3.07
N GLY A 178 2.53 16.32 -3.11
CA GLY A 178 3.59 16.28 -4.12
C GLY A 178 4.42 15.00 -4.06
N ILE A 179 4.86 14.61 -2.86
CA ILE A 179 5.71 13.43 -2.68
C ILE A 179 4.91 12.13 -2.90
N PRO A 180 3.71 11.94 -2.29
CA PRO A 180 2.85 10.82 -2.62
C PRO A 180 2.51 10.74 -4.10
N TYR A 181 2.18 11.86 -4.75
CA TYR A 181 1.87 11.90 -6.18
C TYR A 181 3.04 11.43 -7.03
N ALA A 182 4.26 11.94 -6.75
CA ALA A 182 5.47 11.52 -7.46
C ALA A 182 5.73 10.01 -7.31
N TYR A 183 5.62 9.49 -6.08
CA TYR A 183 5.81 8.06 -5.81
C TYR A 183 4.74 7.19 -6.49
N LEU A 184 3.47 7.60 -6.43
CA LEU A 184 2.35 6.87 -7.01
C LEU A 184 2.39 6.87 -8.54
N LYS A 185 2.82 7.98 -9.17
CA LYS A 185 3.00 8.09 -10.63
C LYS A 185 4.09 7.14 -11.14
N VAL A 186 5.22 7.06 -10.44
CA VAL A 186 6.32 6.12 -10.77
C VAL A 186 5.87 4.66 -10.63
N ARG A 187 4.89 4.38 -9.77
CA ARG A 187 4.38 3.01 -9.51
C ARG A 187 3.03 2.71 -10.19
N VAL A 188 2.60 3.55 -11.15
CA VAL A 188 1.40 3.35 -12.01
C VAL A 188 0.10 3.12 -11.22
N LEU A 189 -0.08 3.83 -10.09
CA LEU A 189 -1.36 3.80 -9.36
C LEU A 189 -2.30 4.89 -9.87
N ASP A 190 -3.51 4.49 -10.25
CA ASP A 190 -4.54 5.40 -10.76
C ASP A 190 -5.24 6.15 -9.62
N ILE A 191 -4.80 7.39 -9.38
CA ILE A 191 -5.32 8.27 -8.32
C ILE A 191 -6.84 8.51 -8.48
N LYS A 192 -7.38 8.42 -9.70
CA LYS A 192 -8.83 8.55 -9.92
C LYS A 192 -9.62 7.44 -9.23
N LYS A 193 -9.02 6.26 -9.04
CA LYS A 193 -9.66 5.15 -8.30
C LYS A 193 -9.81 5.44 -6.82
N ILE A 194 -8.92 6.25 -6.23
CA ILE A 194 -8.96 6.63 -4.81
C ILE A 194 -10.15 7.57 -4.53
N PHE A 195 -10.48 8.42 -5.49
CA PHE A 195 -11.62 9.35 -5.45
C PHE A 195 -12.91 8.79 -6.05
N ARG A 196 -13.01 7.46 -6.19
CA ARG A 196 -14.23 6.84 -6.73
C ARG A 196 -15.43 7.26 -5.89
N LEU A 197 -16.46 7.80 -6.54
CA LEU A 197 -17.69 8.21 -5.86
C LEU A 197 -18.54 6.99 -5.51
N ASP A 198 -18.57 6.63 -4.23
CA ASP A 198 -19.51 5.67 -3.66
C ASP A 198 -20.69 6.43 -3.04
N LYS A 199 -21.67 6.81 -3.86
CA LYS A 199 -22.77 7.69 -3.46
C LYS A 199 -23.47 7.23 -2.17
N LYS A 200 -23.74 5.93 -2.03
CA LYS A 200 -24.44 5.36 -0.87
C LYS A 200 -23.61 5.50 0.40
N ASN A 201 -22.36 5.02 0.37
CA ASN A 201 -21.52 5.06 1.57
C ASN A 201 -21.04 6.47 1.90
N THR A 202 -20.81 7.34 0.91
CA THR A 202 -20.52 8.76 1.14
C THR A 202 -21.70 9.45 1.84
N TYR A 203 -22.94 9.20 1.42
CA TYR A 203 -24.12 9.76 2.10
C TYR A 203 -24.25 9.27 3.55
N ILE A 204 -24.10 7.97 3.78
CA ILE A 204 -24.10 7.39 5.14
C ILE A 204 -23.00 8.05 6.00
N SER A 205 -21.82 8.25 5.44
CA SER A 205 -20.70 8.92 6.12
C SER A 205 -20.96 10.40 6.43
N ILE A 206 -21.71 11.12 5.60
CA ILE A 206 -22.13 12.49 5.91
C ILE A 206 -23.06 12.49 7.12
N VAL A 207 -24.06 11.61 7.15
CA VAL A 207 -24.97 11.47 8.29
C VAL A 207 -24.21 11.09 9.56
N LEU A 208 -23.31 10.10 9.47
CA LEU A 208 -22.45 9.72 10.58
C LEU A 208 -21.54 10.87 11.03
N GLY A 209 -21.00 11.64 10.09
CA GLY A 209 -20.22 12.84 10.37
C GLY A 209 -21.02 13.88 11.17
N ILE A 210 -22.27 14.15 10.81
CA ILE A 210 -23.15 15.05 11.57
C ILE A 210 -23.40 14.52 12.99
N VAL A 211 -23.59 13.20 13.15
CA VAL A 211 -23.72 12.57 14.48
C VAL A 211 -22.43 12.75 15.30
N VAL A 212 -21.26 12.51 14.69
CA VAL A 212 -19.95 12.73 15.33
C VAL A 212 -19.79 14.19 15.72
N TYR A 213 -20.20 15.13 14.86
CA TYR A 213 -20.16 16.55 15.15
C TYR A 213 -20.97 16.90 16.41
N GLY A 214 -22.22 16.44 16.48
CA GLY A 214 -23.08 16.64 17.64
C GLY A 214 -22.51 15.99 18.91
N PHE A 215 -21.94 14.79 18.79
CA PHE A 215 -21.34 14.08 19.92
C PHE A 215 -20.10 14.80 20.47
N VAL A 216 -19.18 15.24 19.61
CA VAL A 216 -17.97 15.98 20.02
C VAL A 216 -18.33 17.31 20.66
N LEU A 217 -19.23 18.08 20.03
CA LEU A 217 -19.66 19.37 20.54
C LEU A 217 -20.47 19.24 21.84
N GLY A 218 -21.36 18.24 21.93
CA GLY A 218 -22.07 17.91 23.16
C GLY A 218 -21.13 17.51 24.30
N GLY A 219 -20.10 16.72 23.99
CA GLY A 219 -19.02 16.38 24.92
C GLY A 219 -18.33 17.63 25.47
N TYR A 220 -17.99 18.59 24.62
CA TYR A 220 -17.46 19.90 25.04
C TYR A 220 -18.40 20.61 26.04
N PHE A 221 -19.70 20.70 25.75
CA PHE A 221 -20.65 21.35 26.67
C PHE A 221 -20.82 20.64 28.02
N VAL A 222 -20.60 19.33 28.08
CA VAL A 222 -20.60 18.58 29.35
C VAL A 222 -19.36 18.88 30.16
N ILE A 223 -18.18 18.89 29.53
CA ILE A 223 -16.89 19.03 30.24
C ILE A 223 -16.47 20.49 30.47
N ARG A 224 -17.06 21.47 29.77
CA ARG A 224 -16.63 22.88 29.81
C ARG A 224 -16.64 23.52 31.21
N ASN A 225 -17.45 22.99 32.13
CA ASN A 225 -17.53 23.46 33.50
C ASN A 225 -16.54 22.76 34.44
N TRP A 226 -15.88 21.70 33.99
CA TRP A 226 -14.97 20.87 34.79
C TRP A 226 -13.50 20.98 34.34
N MET A 227 -13.23 21.59 33.19
CA MET A 227 -11.88 21.82 32.69
C MET A 227 -11.63 23.31 32.45
N ASP A 228 -10.40 23.73 32.66
CA ASP A 228 -9.95 25.10 32.36
C ASP A 228 -9.43 25.17 30.92
N PHE A 229 -10.05 26.05 30.11
CA PHE A 229 -9.70 26.29 28.71
C PHE A 229 -8.97 27.62 28.50
N SER A 230 -8.67 28.36 29.57
CA SER A 230 -8.09 29.72 29.51
C SER A 230 -6.71 29.77 28.86
N THR A 231 -5.97 28.66 28.86
CA THR A 231 -4.62 28.54 28.28
C THR A 231 -4.62 28.24 26.78
N ILE A 232 -5.77 27.86 26.21
CA ILE A 232 -5.88 27.47 24.81
C ILE A 232 -5.62 28.63 23.84
N PRO A 233 -6.17 29.84 24.01
CA PRO A 233 -5.89 30.95 23.10
C PRO A 233 -4.39 31.23 22.95
N GLU A 234 -3.66 31.32 24.08
CA GLU A 234 -2.21 31.53 24.09
C GLU A 234 -1.47 30.37 23.43
N ALA A 235 -1.90 29.13 23.68
CA ALA A 235 -1.30 27.95 23.07
C ALA A 235 -1.52 27.86 21.55
N LEU A 236 -2.69 28.28 21.06
CA LEU A 236 -3.00 28.35 19.62
C LEU A 236 -2.13 29.40 18.93
N GLU A 237 -1.95 30.56 19.53
CA GLU A 237 -1.11 31.62 18.98
C GLU A 237 0.36 31.23 18.99
N LYS A 238 0.90 30.80 20.15
CA LYS A 238 2.32 30.50 20.33
C LYS A 238 2.80 29.30 19.52
N ASN A 239 2.02 28.22 19.48
CA ASN A 239 2.48 26.95 18.89
C ASN A 239 1.97 26.76 17.45
N LEU A 240 0.78 27.25 17.13
CA LEU A 240 0.16 27.07 15.81
C LEU A 240 0.15 28.34 14.96
N GLY A 241 0.52 29.49 15.53
CA GLY A 241 0.47 30.78 14.82
C GLY A 241 -0.95 31.20 14.45
N ILE A 242 -1.95 30.72 15.20
CA ILE A 242 -3.36 31.02 14.98
C ILE A 242 -3.73 32.23 15.83
N THR A 243 -4.12 33.31 15.19
CA THR A 243 -4.48 34.60 15.80
C THR A 243 -5.93 34.93 15.49
N GLU A 244 -6.55 35.88 16.20
CA GLU A 244 -7.92 36.34 15.90
C GLU A 244 -8.08 36.76 14.42
N SER A 245 -7.06 37.39 13.84
CA SER A 245 -7.08 37.88 12.45
C SER A 245 -7.04 36.78 11.39
N ASN A 246 -6.53 35.59 11.71
CA ASN A 246 -6.47 34.47 10.76
C ASN A 246 -7.40 33.31 11.12
N PHE A 247 -8.01 33.34 12.31
CA PHE A 247 -8.79 32.25 12.88
C PHE A 247 -9.90 31.77 11.93
N MET A 248 -10.69 32.68 11.34
CA MET A 248 -11.80 32.28 10.46
C MET A 248 -11.35 31.55 9.20
N THR A 249 -10.19 31.92 8.63
CA THR A 249 -9.68 31.21 7.45
C THR A 249 -9.13 29.84 7.85
N VAL A 250 -8.45 29.75 9.00
CA VAL A 250 -7.98 28.48 9.57
C VAL A 250 -9.15 27.55 9.92
N PHE A 251 -10.25 28.12 10.43
CA PHE A 251 -11.48 27.43 10.78
C PHE A 251 -12.05 26.62 9.62
N PHE A 252 -12.05 27.18 8.40
CA PHE A 252 -12.50 26.47 7.19
C PHE A 252 -11.41 25.61 6.55
N TYR A 253 -10.15 26.03 6.63
CA TYR A 253 -9.04 25.29 6.03
C TYR A 253 -8.84 23.91 6.67
N ILE A 254 -8.87 23.81 8.01
CA ILE A 254 -8.60 22.55 8.72
C ILE A 254 -9.62 21.45 8.37
N PRO A 255 -10.94 21.68 8.44
CA PRO A 255 -11.92 20.63 8.18
C PRO A 255 -11.97 20.24 6.70
N ILE A 256 -11.72 21.17 5.79
CA ILE A 256 -11.89 20.94 4.35
C ILE A 256 -10.58 20.46 3.73
N VAL A 257 -9.54 21.29 3.78
CA VAL A 257 -8.29 21.03 3.07
C VAL A 257 -7.40 20.09 3.88
N ASN A 258 -7.17 20.39 5.16
CA ASN A 258 -6.27 19.58 5.98
C ASN A 258 -6.77 18.14 6.17
N ALA A 259 -8.07 17.95 6.45
CA ALA A 259 -8.66 16.62 6.56
C ALA A 259 -8.52 15.82 5.26
N LEU A 260 -8.72 16.46 4.10
CA LEU A 260 -8.55 15.80 2.80
C LEU A 260 -7.10 15.39 2.56
N LEU A 261 -6.15 16.28 2.85
CA LEU A 261 -4.71 16.01 2.71
C LEU A 261 -4.28 14.82 3.55
N GLU A 262 -4.78 14.73 4.78
CA GLU A 262 -4.47 13.63 5.68
C GLU A 262 -5.08 12.31 5.21
N GLU A 263 -6.34 12.29 4.79
CA GLU A 263 -6.94 11.07 4.23
C GLU A 263 -6.20 10.61 2.97
N LEU A 264 -5.76 11.55 2.12
CA LEU A 264 -4.92 11.23 0.97
C LEU A 264 -3.58 10.61 1.37
N PHE A 265 -2.89 11.20 2.33
CA PHE A 265 -1.58 10.72 2.78
C PHE A 265 -1.67 9.38 3.50
N PHE A 266 -2.52 9.26 4.52
CA PHE A 266 -2.58 8.06 5.35
C PHE A 266 -3.31 6.90 4.66
N ARG A 267 -4.41 7.17 3.94
CA ARG A 267 -5.25 6.10 3.36
C ARG A 267 -4.92 5.90 1.89
N GLY A 268 -4.87 6.98 1.12
CA GLY A 268 -4.55 6.93 -0.30
C GLY A 268 -3.10 6.50 -0.58
N PHE A 269 -2.14 6.92 0.24
CA PHE A 269 -0.72 6.66 0.02
C PHE A 269 -0.15 5.60 0.97
N LEU A 270 -0.15 5.82 2.29
CA LEU A 270 0.52 4.89 3.22
C LEU A 270 -0.18 3.53 3.31
N GLN A 271 -1.50 3.49 3.53
CA GLN A 271 -2.23 2.23 3.62
C GLN A 271 -2.14 1.43 2.32
N GLU A 272 -2.39 2.05 1.16
CA GLU A 272 -2.24 1.39 -0.14
C GLU A 272 -0.79 0.99 -0.45
N GLY A 273 0.19 1.80 -0.01
CA GLY A 273 1.60 1.46 -0.09
C GLY A 273 1.94 0.22 0.72
N PHE A 274 1.52 0.16 1.99
CA PHE A 274 1.78 -0.98 2.87
C PHE A 274 1.04 -2.25 2.45
N LYS A 275 -0.11 -2.14 1.78
CA LYS A 275 -0.84 -3.30 1.21
C LYS A 275 -0.03 -4.08 0.17
N LYS A 276 0.97 -3.45 -0.47
CA LYS A 276 1.90 -4.16 -1.38
C LYS A 276 2.85 -5.11 -0.64
N PHE A 277 3.05 -4.90 0.66
CA PHE A 277 4.03 -5.64 1.46
C PHE A 277 3.39 -6.54 2.52
N PHE A 278 2.27 -6.09 3.10
CA PHE A 278 1.57 -6.76 4.20
C PHE A 278 0.13 -7.13 3.84
N LYS A 279 -0.46 -8.06 4.61
CA LYS A 279 -1.91 -8.31 4.51
C LYS A 279 -2.68 -7.03 4.87
N THR A 280 -3.83 -6.80 4.23
CA THR A 280 -4.66 -5.59 4.40
C THR A 280 -4.89 -5.20 5.85
N LYS A 281 -5.19 -6.17 6.73
CA LYS A 281 -5.40 -5.90 8.17
C LYS A 281 -4.20 -5.23 8.84
N TYR A 282 -2.98 -5.63 8.49
CA TYR A 282 -1.77 -5.06 9.07
C TYR A 282 -1.44 -3.70 8.46
N ALA A 283 -1.69 -3.50 7.17
CA ALA A 283 -1.54 -2.19 6.53
C ALA A 283 -2.46 -1.14 7.17
N ILE A 284 -3.71 -1.52 7.50
CA ILE A 284 -4.65 -0.66 8.24
C ILE A 284 -4.12 -0.33 9.62
N ILE A 285 -3.68 -1.33 10.40
CA ILE A 285 -3.15 -1.12 11.76
C ILE A 285 -1.92 -0.21 11.75
N ILE A 286 -0.96 -0.47 10.84
CA ILE A 286 0.27 0.33 10.72
C ILE A 286 -0.06 1.77 10.34
N SER A 287 -0.89 1.99 9.32
CA SER A 287 -1.29 3.35 8.92
C SER A 287 -2.03 4.09 10.04
N ALA A 288 -2.94 3.41 10.75
CA ALA A 288 -3.67 3.98 11.89
C ALA A 288 -2.77 4.35 13.06
N PHE A 289 -1.77 3.53 13.37
CA PHE A 289 -0.78 3.83 14.40
C PHE A 289 0.04 5.07 14.06
N ILE A 290 0.52 5.18 12.81
CA ILE A 290 1.31 6.32 12.35
C ILE A 290 0.45 7.60 12.31
N PHE A 291 -0.81 7.49 11.89
CA PHE A 291 -1.80 8.55 12.00
C PHE A 291 -1.98 9.04 13.44
N SER A 292 -2.10 8.12 14.41
CA SER A 292 -2.28 8.47 15.82
C SER A 292 -1.07 9.18 16.42
N ILE A 293 0.16 8.73 16.11
CA ILE A 293 1.39 9.41 16.53
C ILE A 293 1.48 10.80 15.94
N TYR A 294 1.19 10.94 14.63
CA TYR A 294 1.22 12.23 13.95
C TYR A 294 0.29 13.26 14.60
N HIS A 295 -0.91 12.84 15.01
CA HIS A 295 -1.88 13.73 15.66
C HIS A 295 -1.49 14.11 17.10
N LEU A 296 -0.83 13.21 17.83
CA LEU A 296 -0.35 13.53 19.18
C LEU A 296 0.89 14.41 19.20
N ALA A 297 1.69 14.42 18.14
CA ALA A 297 2.85 15.30 18.03
C ALA A 297 2.48 16.79 18.18
N ILE A 298 1.22 17.16 17.89
CA ILE A 298 0.68 18.52 18.00
C ILE A 298 0.41 18.92 19.47
N ILE A 299 0.07 17.97 20.34
CA ILE A 299 -0.32 18.22 21.75
C ILE A 299 0.91 18.37 22.66
N GLY A 300 2.11 17.98 22.20
CA GLY A 300 3.36 18.13 22.95
C GLY A 300 3.32 17.45 24.33
N THR A 301 3.91 18.09 25.34
CA THR A 301 3.94 17.64 26.75
C THR A 301 2.88 18.32 27.63
N TRP A 302 1.81 18.86 27.05
CA TRP A 302 0.84 19.72 27.78
C TRP A 302 0.00 18.97 28.82
N VAL A 303 0.01 17.63 28.75
CA VAL A 303 -0.84 16.76 29.56
C VAL A 303 -0.02 15.63 30.15
N SER A 304 -0.50 15.08 31.27
CA SER A 304 0.10 13.90 31.87
C SER A 304 0.07 12.70 30.91
N VAL A 305 0.89 11.69 31.20
CA VAL A 305 1.07 10.52 30.31
C VAL A 305 -0.25 9.78 30.06
N TRP A 306 -1.16 9.73 31.03
CA TRP A 306 -2.41 8.96 30.93
C TRP A 306 -3.39 9.51 29.87
N PRO A 307 -3.76 10.81 29.85
CA PRO A 307 -4.50 11.42 28.75
C PRO A 307 -3.86 11.22 27.38
N ILE A 308 -2.53 11.30 27.28
CA ILE A 308 -1.81 11.09 26.02
C ILE A 308 -2.00 9.65 25.52
N LEU A 309 -1.85 8.66 26.40
CA LEU A 309 -2.07 7.25 26.04
C LEU A 309 -3.53 6.96 25.68
N ALA A 310 -4.48 7.56 26.40
CA ALA A 310 -5.90 7.45 26.08
C ALA A 310 -6.22 8.04 24.70
N ALA A 311 -5.68 9.22 24.40
CA ALA A 311 -5.81 9.87 23.10
C ALA A 311 -5.15 9.07 21.97
N LEU A 312 -3.97 8.49 22.22
CA LEU A 312 -3.30 7.59 21.26
C LEU A 312 -4.20 6.40 20.92
N ALA A 313 -4.73 5.73 21.95
CA ALA A 313 -5.60 4.57 21.77
C ALA A 313 -6.88 4.94 21.01
N SER A 314 -7.54 6.06 21.35
CA SER A 314 -8.74 6.50 20.64
C SER A 314 -8.46 6.86 19.19
N LEU A 315 -7.38 7.59 18.91
CA LEU A 315 -7.00 7.97 17.54
C LEU A 315 -6.59 6.75 16.72
N MET A 316 -5.96 5.75 17.34
CA MET A 316 -5.63 4.49 16.68
C MET A 316 -6.89 3.72 16.30
N ILE A 317 -7.91 3.65 17.18
CA ILE A 317 -9.20 3.03 16.88
C ILE A 317 -9.91 3.75 15.74
N VAL A 318 -10.03 5.08 15.81
CA VAL A 318 -10.60 5.90 14.73
C VAL A 318 -9.85 5.67 13.42
N GLY A 319 -8.51 5.65 13.48
CA GLY A 319 -7.68 5.43 12.33
C GLY A 319 -7.88 4.07 11.67
N MET A 320 -8.10 3.01 12.47
CA MET A 320 -8.43 1.67 11.99
C MET A 320 -9.84 1.62 11.37
N VAL A 321 -10.83 2.26 11.99
CA VAL A 321 -12.20 2.36 11.45
C VAL A 321 -12.17 3.05 10.09
N PHE A 322 -11.43 4.16 9.95
CA PHE A 322 -11.28 4.84 8.67
C PHE A 322 -10.61 3.92 7.65
N GLY A 323 -9.49 3.28 8.01
CA GLY A 323 -8.80 2.36 7.10
C GLY A 323 -9.69 1.20 6.63
N TYR A 324 -10.55 0.67 7.51
CA TYR A 324 -11.55 -0.34 7.15
C TYR A 324 -12.63 0.18 6.21
N ILE A 325 -13.18 1.37 6.47
CA ILE A 325 -14.20 2.00 5.61
C ILE A 325 -13.60 2.22 4.21
N THR A 326 -12.41 2.82 4.10
CA THR A 326 -11.73 3.03 2.82
C THR A 326 -11.51 1.71 2.08
N GLU A 327 -11.09 0.66 2.77
CA GLU A 327 -10.87 -0.65 2.14
C GLU A 327 -12.18 -1.28 1.65
N LYS A 328 -13.28 -1.08 2.36
CA LYS A 328 -14.60 -1.62 1.99
C LYS A 328 -15.21 -0.88 0.81
N THR A 329 -15.12 0.46 0.81
CA THR A 329 -15.72 1.32 -0.23
C THR A 329 -14.82 1.52 -1.44
N LYS A 330 -13.52 1.18 -1.30
CA LYS A 330 -12.47 1.49 -2.28
C LYS A 330 -12.40 2.99 -2.59
N SER A 331 -12.70 3.84 -1.60
CA SER A 331 -12.77 5.29 -1.74
C SER A 331 -12.41 5.98 -0.42
N ILE A 332 -11.70 7.11 -0.51
CA ILE A 332 -11.43 7.97 0.66
C ILE A 332 -12.56 8.95 0.96
N LEU A 333 -13.51 9.16 0.04
CA LEU A 333 -14.57 10.16 0.22
C LEU A 333 -15.44 9.88 1.47
N PRO A 334 -15.86 8.63 1.76
CA PRO A 334 -16.63 8.34 2.95
C PRO A 334 -15.86 8.64 4.25
N THR A 335 -14.55 8.38 4.32
CA THR A 335 -13.77 8.68 5.54
C THR A 335 -13.46 10.16 5.66
N TYR A 336 -13.14 10.82 4.54
CA TYR A 336 -12.97 12.26 4.47
C TYR A 336 -14.20 13.03 4.98
N MET A 337 -15.41 12.60 4.62
CA MET A 337 -16.63 13.24 5.15
C MET A 337 -16.72 13.14 6.67
N ILE A 338 -16.48 11.96 7.26
CA ILE A 338 -16.52 11.80 8.73
C ILE A 338 -15.43 12.66 9.39
N HIS A 339 -14.23 12.64 8.84
CA HIS A 339 -13.09 13.42 9.33
C HIS A 339 -13.37 14.93 9.27
N LEU A 340 -13.91 15.42 8.16
CA LEU A 340 -14.30 16.83 7.99
C LEU A 340 -15.24 17.27 9.13
N PHE A 341 -16.29 16.51 9.42
CA PHE A 341 -17.21 16.88 10.49
C PHE A 341 -16.58 16.81 11.88
N ALA A 342 -15.69 15.85 12.14
CA ALA A 342 -14.95 15.79 13.40
C ALA A 342 -14.07 17.04 13.60
N ASN A 343 -13.33 17.45 12.57
CA ASN A 343 -12.51 18.66 12.61
C ASN A 343 -13.35 19.93 12.72
N LEU A 344 -14.49 19.97 12.02
CA LEU A 344 -15.42 21.09 12.12
C LEU A 344 -16.00 21.22 13.54
N ALA A 345 -16.26 20.10 14.23
CA ALA A 345 -16.75 20.10 15.60
C ALA A 345 -15.72 20.65 16.58
N ILE A 346 -14.47 20.20 16.47
CA ILE A 346 -13.34 20.69 17.28
C ILE A 346 -13.15 22.20 17.04
N ASN A 347 -13.16 22.64 15.79
CA ASN A 347 -13.04 24.05 15.43
C ASN A 347 -14.24 24.88 15.94
N THR A 348 -15.45 24.30 15.96
CA THR A 348 -16.63 24.97 16.54
C THR A 348 -16.48 25.12 18.06
N ALA A 349 -15.98 24.10 18.76
CA ALA A 349 -15.68 24.22 20.19
C ALA A 349 -14.63 25.32 20.45
N ALA A 350 -13.64 25.46 19.57
CA ALA A 350 -12.66 26.54 19.65
C ALA A 350 -13.30 27.94 19.50
N LEU A 351 -14.32 28.12 18.65
CA LEU A 351 -15.06 29.39 18.56
C LEU A 351 -15.67 29.82 19.90
N PHE A 352 -16.26 28.88 20.65
CA PHE A 352 -16.81 29.15 21.99
C PHE A 352 -15.71 29.47 23.00
N ILE A 353 -14.59 28.74 22.96
CA ILE A 353 -13.45 28.97 23.88
C ILE A 353 -12.84 30.36 23.64
N LEU A 354 -12.78 30.81 22.39
CA LEU A 354 -12.28 32.12 22.00
C LEU A 354 -13.31 33.25 22.13
N HIS A 355 -14.53 32.97 22.60
CA HIS A 355 -15.62 33.94 22.74
C HIS A 355 -15.97 34.67 21.42
N ILE A 356 -15.80 34.00 20.29
CA ILE A 356 -16.16 34.55 18.96
C ILE A 356 -17.67 34.39 18.70
N ILE A 357 -18.30 33.35 19.27
CA ILE A 357 -19.75 33.08 19.21
C ILE A 357 -20.31 32.68 20.57
#